data_AF-A0A7S1U401-F1
#
_entry.id   AF-A0A7S1U401-F1
#
_cell.length_a   1.000
_cell.length_b   1.000
_cell.length_c   1.000
_cell.angle_alpha   90.00
_cell.angle_beta   90.00
_cell.angle_gamma   90.00
#
_symmetry.space_group_name_H-M   'P 1'
#
loop_
_entity.id
_entity.type
_entity.pdbx_description
1 polymer ?
#
loop_
_entity_poly.entity_id
_entity_poly.type
_entity_poly.pdbx_seq_one_letter_code
_entity_poly.pdbx_strand_id
1 'polypeptide(L)'
;GLIFVHELGHAAAALAIGLPVTGMMFVPFMGAAVTMRGLEFLAASKQVVVAIAGPLVGGVAAGAVAAAGHSSDSDFLKALADWGFMVNLFNLMPVSGLDGGYILGACSRWFLLAGTGAMGYALYAGVIGNPLMVLILLMSAYNTAQHFFPAQLGAPFRSPVPMTPAQKLVTGVAYMGLVGALAAAQDANRLELKKPPIPPQYEEYGVSEFV
;
A
#
# COMPACT_ATOMS: atom_id res chain seq x y z
N GLY A 1 14.06 6.05 -2.51
CA GLY A 1 14.50 5.76 -1.12
C GLY A 1 13.41 5.04 -0.34
N LEU A 2 12.32 5.72 0.01
CA LEU A 2 11.30 5.19 0.93
C LEU A 2 10.60 3.91 0.44
N ILE A 3 10.31 3.80 -0.86
CA ILE A 3 9.78 2.55 -1.46
C ILE A 3 10.76 1.39 -1.27
N PHE A 4 12.07 1.63 -1.44
CA PHE A 4 13.07 0.59 -1.21
C PHE A 4 13.09 0.14 0.25
N VAL A 5 12.93 1.06 1.20
CA VAL A 5 12.85 0.72 2.63
C VAL A 5 11.58 -0.06 2.96
N HIS A 6 10.46 0.28 2.31
CA HIS A 6 9.24 -0.52 2.36
C HIS A 6 9.48 -1.95 1.87
N GLU A 7 10.08 -2.12 0.69
CA GLU A 7 10.44 -3.45 0.15
C GLU A 7 11.40 -4.22 1.07
N LEU A 8 12.38 -3.54 1.69
CA LEU A 8 13.25 -4.16 2.68
C LEU A 8 12.48 -4.68 3.90
N GLY A 9 11.36 -4.06 4.26
CA GLY A 9 10.45 -4.56 5.30
C GLY A 9 9.90 -5.95 4.95
N HIS A 10 9.41 -6.12 3.72
CA HIS A 10 8.98 -7.43 3.22
C HIS A 10 10.13 -8.43 3.22
N ALA A 11 11.29 -8.06 2.68
CA ALA A 11 12.46 -8.93 2.63
C ALA A 11 12.90 -9.40 4.03
N ALA A 12 12.97 -8.47 4.99
CA ALA A 12 13.36 -8.79 6.35
C ALA A 12 12.38 -9.77 7.01
N ALA A 13 11.07 -9.56 6.86
CA ALA A 13 10.06 -10.46 7.40
C ALA A 13 10.11 -11.84 6.74
N ALA A 14 10.32 -11.90 5.43
CA ALA A 14 10.46 -13.16 4.69
C ALA A 14 11.68 -13.97 5.16
N LEU A 15 12.84 -13.30 5.31
CA LEU A 15 14.04 -13.94 5.83
C LEU A 15 13.84 -14.43 7.28
N ALA A 16 13.16 -13.64 8.12
CA ALA A 16 12.89 -14.01 9.51
C ALA A 16 12.01 -15.27 9.65
N ILE A 17 11.14 -15.55 8.67
CA ILE A 17 10.30 -16.76 8.66
C ILE A 17 10.91 -17.91 7.83
N GLY A 18 12.16 -17.76 7.37
CA GLY A 18 12.90 -18.77 6.63
C GLY A 18 12.55 -18.87 5.14
N LEU A 19 11.91 -17.83 4.57
CA LEU A 19 11.56 -17.78 3.15
C LEU A 19 12.73 -17.20 2.34
N PRO A 20 13.22 -17.89 1.29
CA PRO A 20 14.29 -17.39 0.47
C PRO A 20 13.83 -16.18 -0.36
N VAL A 21 14.50 -15.05 -0.14
CA VAL A 21 14.38 -13.85 -0.99
C VAL A 21 15.24 -14.05 -2.24
N THR A 22 14.62 -14.08 -3.41
CA THR A 22 15.28 -14.41 -4.68
C THR A 22 15.84 -13.18 -5.39
N GLY A 23 15.44 -11.99 -4.98
CA GLY A 23 15.93 -10.73 -5.54
C GLY A 23 14.90 -9.61 -5.42
N MET A 24 15.28 -8.43 -5.89
CA MET A 24 14.40 -7.28 -5.99
C MET A 24 14.23 -6.94 -7.47
N MET A 25 12.99 -6.82 -7.94
CA MET A 25 12.68 -6.43 -9.30
C MET A 25 12.00 -5.07 -9.32
N PHE A 26 12.33 -4.25 -10.31
CA PHE A 26 11.57 -3.02 -10.53
C PHE A 26 10.33 -3.35 -11.35
N VAL A 27 9.15 -3.19 -10.74
CA VAL A 27 7.87 -3.31 -11.43
C VAL A 27 7.56 -1.95 -12.04
N PRO A 28 7.47 -1.84 -13.37
CA PRO A 28 7.13 -0.59 -14.02
C PRO A 28 5.89 0.04 -13.37
N PHE A 29 6.00 1.32 -13.02
CA PHE A 29 4.93 2.14 -12.45
C PHE A 29 4.46 1.80 -11.03
N MET A 30 4.78 0.62 -10.48
CA MET A 30 4.49 0.26 -9.08
C MET A 30 5.69 0.47 -8.17
N GLY A 31 6.92 0.47 -8.71
CA GLY A 31 8.15 0.73 -7.97
C GLY A 31 9.05 -0.50 -7.92
N ALA A 32 9.55 -0.84 -6.73
CA ALA A 32 10.31 -2.08 -6.52
C ALA A 32 9.40 -3.12 -5.89
N ALA A 33 9.64 -4.41 -6.15
CA ALA A 33 8.97 -5.53 -5.49
C ALA A 33 10.02 -6.57 -5.11
N VAL A 34 9.92 -7.12 -3.90
CA VAL A 34 10.73 -8.27 -3.51
C VAL A 34 10.17 -9.55 -4.09
N THR A 35 11.00 -10.29 -4.81
CA THR A 35 10.68 -11.64 -5.27
C THR A 35 11.05 -12.67 -4.21
N MET A 36 10.14 -13.60 -3.96
CA MET A 36 10.30 -14.63 -2.94
C MET A 36 9.79 -15.96 -3.49
N ARG A 37 10.41 -17.07 -3.09
CA ARG A 37 9.99 -18.40 -3.52
C ARG A 37 9.29 -19.15 -2.40
N GLY A 38 8.08 -19.63 -2.67
CA GLY A 38 7.34 -20.49 -1.74
C GLY A 38 6.43 -19.74 -0.77
N LEU A 39 6.19 -18.43 -0.99
CA LEU A 39 5.23 -17.64 -0.23
C LEU A 39 3.84 -18.30 -0.30
N GLU A 40 3.50 -18.87 -1.45
CA GLU A 40 2.27 -19.60 -1.75
C GLU A 40 2.03 -20.83 -0.88
N PHE A 41 3.10 -21.46 -0.38
CA PHE A 41 3.00 -22.66 0.44
C PHE A 41 2.91 -22.36 1.94
N LEU A 42 3.13 -21.10 2.34
CA LEU A 42 3.03 -20.70 3.74
C LEU A 42 1.58 -20.60 4.20
N ALA A 43 1.37 -20.74 5.52
CA ALA A 43 0.10 -20.42 6.15
C ALA A 43 -0.28 -18.94 5.91
N ALA A 44 -1.57 -18.67 5.75
CA ALA A 44 -2.08 -17.34 5.42
C ALA A 44 -1.64 -16.28 6.45
N SER A 45 -1.55 -16.66 7.73
CA SER A 45 -1.06 -15.76 8.79
C SER A 45 0.39 -15.32 8.58
N LYS A 46 1.27 -16.20 8.05
CA LYS A 46 2.66 -15.84 7.74
C LYS A 46 2.75 -14.92 6.53
N GLN A 47 1.92 -15.14 5.52
CA GLN A 47 1.83 -14.26 4.34
C GLN A 47 1.41 -12.84 4.76
N VAL A 48 0.41 -12.74 5.65
CA VAL A 48 -0.03 -11.48 6.25
C VAL A 48 1.09 -10.78 7.01
N VAL A 49 1.89 -11.51 7.79
CA VAL A 49 3.04 -10.92 8.51
C VAL A 49 4.04 -10.30 7.53
N VAL A 50 4.36 -10.99 6.43
CA VAL A 50 5.23 -10.43 5.39
C VAL A 50 4.60 -9.19 4.76
N ALA A 51 3.31 -9.24 4.41
CA ALA A 51 2.60 -8.11 3.79
C ALA A 51 2.48 -6.89 4.70
N ILE A 52 2.33 -7.06 6.02
CA ILE A 52 2.29 -5.94 6.99
C ILE A 52 3.68 -5.30 7.15
N ALA A 53 4.75 -6.08 7.01
CA ALA A 53 6.11 -5.61 7.30
C ALA A 53 6.56 -4.47 6.38
N GLY A 54 6.16 -4.47 5.11
CA GLY A 54 6.50 -3.39 4.17
C GLY A 54 5.90 -2.04 4.59
N PRO A 55 4.57 -1.92 4.70
CA PRO A 55 3.91 -0.69 5.15
C PRO A 55 4.35 -0.23 6.55
N LEU A 56 4.66 -1.17 7.45
CA LEU A 56 5.16 -0.84 8.79
C LEU A 56 6.56 -0.20 8.71
N VAL A 57 7.52 -0.86 8.06
CA VAL A 57 8.91 -0.38 7.97
C VAL A 57 8.99 0.88 7.10
N GLY A 58 8.27 0.91 5.98
CA GLY A 58 8.15 2.08 5.11
C GLY A 58 7.50 3.27 5.83
N GLY A 59 6.49 3.02 6.67
CA GLY A 59 5.84 4.02 7.51
C GLY A 59 6.76 4.61 8.58
N VAL A 60 7.52 3.77 9.27
CA VAL A 60 8.54 4.22 10.25
C VAL A 60 9.60 5.06 9.55
N ALA A 61 10.05 4.67 8.37
CA ALA A 61 11.01 5.44 7.59
C ALA A 61 10.45 6.79 7.15
N ALA A 62 9.18 6.84 6.69
CA ALA A 62 8.51 8.11 6.39
C ALA A 62 8.39 9.00 7.62
N GLY A 63 8.08 8.44 8.79
CA GLY A 63 8.06 9.17 10.07
C GLY A 63 9.43 9.72 10.47
N ALA A 64 10.51 8.97 10.25
CA ALA A 64 11.85 9.46 10.48
C ALA A 64 12.22 10.64 9.56
N VAL A 65 11.81 10.58 8.28
CA VAL A 65 11.98 11.69 7.33
C VAL A 65 11.13 12.90 7.71
N ALA A 66 9.89 12.70 8.19
CA ALA A 66 9.05 13.77 8.70
C ALA A 66 9.72 14.48 9.88
N ALA A 67 10.19 13.71 10.88
CA ALA A 67 10.87 14.25 12.05
C ALA A 67 12.13 15.05 11.66
N ALA A 68 12.92 14.55 10.70
CA ALA A 68 14.05 15.29 10.15
C ALA A 68 13.60 16.60 9.49
N GLY A 69 12.54 16.55 8.66
CA GLY A 69 11.99 17.73 7.99
C GLY A 69 11.48 18.80 8.94
N HIS A 70 10.83 18.41 10.04
CA HIS A 70 10.40 19.34 11.10
C HIS A 70 11.57 19.92 11.87
N SER A 71 12.57 19.09 12.21
CA SER A 71 13.75 19.55 12.95
C SER A 71 14.62 20.55 12.18
N SER A 72 14.63 20.46 10.84
CA SER A 72 15.43 21.30 9.97
C SER A 72 14.61 22.37 9.23
N ASP A 73 13.32 22.53 9.54
CA ASP A 73 12.32 23.30 8.79
C ASP A 73 12.40 23.12 7.25
N SER A 74 12.59 21.88 6.79
CA SER A 74 12.72 21.56 5.37
C SER A 74 11.40 21.08 4.78
N ASP A 75 10.76 21.94 3.99
CA ASP A 75 9.52 21.60 3.28
C ASP A 75 9.72 20.45 2.28
N PHE A 76 10.93 20.32 1.70
CA PHE A 76 11.27 19.19 0.84
C PHE A 76 11.18 17.86 1.60
N LEU A 77 11.76 17.78 2.80
CA LEU A 77 11.71 16.55 3.60
C LEU A 77 10.30 16.26 4.11
N LYS A 78 9.55 17.29 4.53
CA LYS A 78 8.14 17.14 4.90
C LYS A 78 7.31 16.61 3.71
N ALA A 79 7.50 17.15 2.50
CA ALA A 79 6.81 16.66 1.30
C ALA A 79 7.23 15.24 0.92
N LEU A 80 8.52 14.91 1.08
CA LEU A 80 9.03 13.56 0.84
C LEU A 80 8.45 12.54 1.84
N ALA A 81 8.30 12.92 3.11
CA ALA A 81 7.63 12.11 4.11
C ALA A 81 6.14 11.94 3.80
N ASP A 82 5.45 13.01 3.38
CA ASP A 82 4.04 12.95 2.96
C ASP A 82 3.83 11.95 1.83
N TRP A 83 4.68 12.03 0.81
CA TRP A 83 4.71 11.05 -0.28
C TRP A 83 4.97 9.63 0.24
N GLY A 84 5.90 9.47 1.19
CA GLY A 84 6.19 8.21 1.85
C GLY A 84 4.97 7.61 2.52
N PHE A 85 4.26 8.37 3.37
CA PHE A 85 3.03 7.90 4.01
C PHE A 85 1.96 7.55 2.97
N MET A 86 1.78 8.40 1.97
CA MET A 86 0.79 8.20 0.91
C MET A 86 1.03 6.87 0.17
N VAL A 87 2.27 6.55 -0.16
CA VAL A 87 2.62 5.27 -0.82
C VAL A 87 2.31 4.06 0.08
N ASN A 88 2.63 4.14 1.38
CA ASN A 88 2.32 3.04 2.30
C ASN A 88 0.80 2.85 2.48
N LEU A 89 0.03 3.94 2.59
CA LEU A 89 -1.43 3.91 2.65
C LEU A 89 -2.05 3.38 1.35
N PHE A 90 -1.50 3.78 0.20
CA PHE A 90 -1.90 3.26 -1.09
C PHE A 90 -1.69 1.73 -1.16
N ASN A 91 -0.52 1.24 -0.74
CA ASN A 91 -0.25 -0.20 -0.67
C ASN A 91 -1.17 -0.94 0.31
N LEU A 92 -1.72 -0.27 1.32
CA LEU A 92 -2.70 -0.86 2.23
C LEU A 92 -4.12 -0.92 1.67
N MET A 93 -4.42 -0.41 0.47
CA MET A 93 -5.77 -0.55 -0.10
C MET A 93 -6.17 -2.03 -0.31
N PRO A 94 -7.45 -2.40 -0.14
CA PRO A 94 -7.97 -3.77 -0.30
C PRO A 94 -8.06 -4.24 -1.77
N VAL A 95 -7.04 -3.96 -2.56
CA VAL A 95 -6.95 -4.22 -3.99
C VAL A 95 -5.85 -5.25 -4.23
N SER A 96 -6.13 -6.28 -5.03
CA SER A 96 -5.14 -7.32 -5.31
C SER A 96 -3.95 -6.74 -6.08
N GLY A 97 -2.75 -7.21 -5.73
CA GLY A 97 -1.48 -6.66 -6.21
C GLY A 97 -0.87 -5.61 -5.27
N LEU A 98 -1.63 -5.16 -4.27
CA LEU A 98 -1.15 -4.31 -3.17
C LEU A 98 -1.16 -5.11 -1.86
N ASP A 99 -0.40 -4.66 -0.85
CA ASP A 99 -0.28 -5.34 0.45
C ASP A 99 -1.63 -5.52 1.15
N GLY A 100 -2.49 -4.50 1.11
CA GLY A 100 -3.83 -4.55 1.69
C GLY A 100 -4.72 -5.61 1.05
N GLY A 101 -4.53 -5.88 -0.25
CA GLY A 101 -5.16 -7.00 -0.94
C GLY A 101 -4.71 -8.35 -0.37
N TYR A 102 -3.41 -8.54 -0.13
CA TYR A 102 -2.89 -9.75 0.52
C TYR A 102 -3.39 -9.88 1.96
N ILE A 103 -3.39 -8.79 2.73
CA ILE A 103 -3.79 -8.78 4.14
C ILE A 103 -5.29 -9.09 4.29
N LEU A 104 -6.15 -8.30 3.64
CA LEU A 104 -7.60 -8.41 3.78
C LEU A 104 -8.18 -9.56 2.95
N GLY A 105 -7.57 -9.89 1.81
CA GLY A 105 -7.95 -11.07 1.01
C GLY A 105 -7.75 -12.38 1.79
N ALA A 106 -6.70 -12.47 2.61
CA ALA A 106 -6.48 -13.60 3.51
C ALA A 106 -7.56 -13.72 4.61
N CYS A 107 -8.17 -12.60 5.01
CA CYS A 107 -9.32 -12.61 5.92
C CYS A 107 -10.60 -13.06 5.22
N SER A 108 -10.90 -12.47 4.05
CA SER A 108 -12.08 -12.78 3.24
C SER A 108 -11.93 -12.25 1.81
N ARG A 109 -12.26 -13.09 0.83
CA ARG A 109 -12.34 -12.68 -0.59
C ARG A 109 -13.33 -11.53 -0.85
N TRP A 110 -14.30 -11.33 0.05
CA TRP A 110 -15.26 -10.23 -0.07
C TRP A 110 -14.61 -8.85 0.11
N PHE A 111 -13.49 -8.75 0.85
CA PHE A 111 -12.72 -7.51 0.91
C PHE A 111 -12.10 -7.17 -0.44
N LEU A 112 -11.61 -8.18 -1.18
CA LEU A 112 -11.09 -7.97 -2.54
C LEU A 112 -12.19 -7.50 -3.49
N LEU A 113 -13.41 -8.03 -3.36
CA LEU A 113 -14.54 -7.56 -4.17
C LEU A 113 -14.89 -6.11 -3.82
N ALA A 114 -14.97 -5.80 -2.53
CA ALA A 114 -15.27 -4.45 -2.06
C ALA A 114 -14.20 -3.44 -2.51
N GLY A 115 -12.91 -3.76 -2.36
CA GLY A 115 -11.81 -2.89 -2.76
C GLY A 115 -11.72 -2.68 -4.26
N THR A 116 -11.79 -3.77 -5.04
CA THR A 116 -11.85 -3.68 -6.51
C THR A 116 -13.06 -2.85 -6.97
N GLY A 117 -14.24 -3.07 -6.37
CA GLY A 117 -15.45 -2.33 -6.68
C GLY A 117 -15.33 -0.84 -6.33
N ALA A 118 -14.79 -0.50 -5.17
CA ALA A 118 -14.56 0.87 -4.74
C ALA A 118 -13.59 1.60 -5.67
N MET A 119 -12.49 0.95 -6.07
CA MET A 119 -11.54 1.53 -7.03
C MET A 119 -12.18 1.73 -8.42
N GLY A 120 -12.96 0.75 -8.88
CA GLY A 120 -13.72 0.88 -10.13
C GLY A 120 -14.71 2.03 -10.11
N TYR A 121 -15.41 2.22 -8.99
CA TYR A 121 -16.31 3.36 -8.80
C TYR A 121 -15.55 4.70 -8.78
N ALA A 122 -14.42 4.78 -8.09
CA ALA A 122 -13.61 6.00 -8.03
C ALA A 122 -13.07 6.41 -9.42
N LEU A 123 -12.68 5.43 -10.25
CA LEU A 123 -12.31 5.65 -11.66
C LEU A 123 -13.50 6.13 -12.50
N TYR A 124 -14.65 5.46 -12.37
CA TYR A 124 -15.87 5.82 -13.10
C TYR A 124 -16.38 7.22 -12.74
N ALA A 125 -16.34 7.57 -11.46
CA ALA A 125 -16.76 8.87 -10.94
C ALA A 125 -15.76 10.00 -11.25
N GLY A 126 -14.62 9.71 -11.88
CA GLY A 126 -13.59 10.70 -12.21
C GLY A 126 -12.80 11.20 -11.00
N VAL A 127 -12.92 10.56 -9.83
CA VAL A 127 -12.12 10.88 -8.64
C VAL A 127 -10.65 10.54 -8.88
N ILE A 128 -10.40 9.49 -9.65
CA ILE A 128 -9.07 9.02 -10.03
C ILE A 128 -8.99 9.06 -11.57
N GLY A 129 -8.04 9.82 -12.11
CA GLY A 129 -7.85 9.96 -13.57
C GLY A 129 -6.59 9.29 -14.11
N ASN A 130 -5.89 8.49 -13.29
CA ASN A 130 -4.58 7.95 -13.66
C ASN A 130 -4.72 6.61 -14.44
N PRO A 131 -4.16 6.49 -15.67
CA PRO A 131 -4.24 5.26 -16.46
C PRO A 131 -3.64 4.03 -15.78
N LEU A 132 -2.67 4.21 -14.86
CA LEU A 132 -2.12 3.12 -14.06
C LEU A 132 -3.15 2.46 -13.15
N MET A 133 -4.12 3.24 -12.66
CA MET A 133 -5.18 2.72 -11.79
C MET A 133 -6.13 1.82 -12.57
N VAL A 134 -6.29 2.03 -13.88
CA VAL A 134 -7.02 1.12 -14.76
C VAL A 134 -6.28 -0.21 -14.87
N LEU A 135 -4.96 -0.21 -15.05
CA LEU A 135 -4.17 -1.45 -15.11
C LEU A 135 -4.26 -2.23 -13.79
N ILE A 136 -4.11 -1.53 -12.66
CA ILE A 136 -4.26 -2.12 -11.32
C ILE A 136 -5.68 -2.66 -11.13
N LEU A 137 -6.72 -1.94 -11.61
CA LEU A 137 -8.10 -2.42 -11.59
C LEU A 137 -8.28 -3.71 -12.37
N LEU A 138 -7.75 -3.79 -13.59
CA LEU A 138 -7.90 -4.98 -14.42
C LEU A 138 -7.21 -6.19 -13.76
N MET A 139 -6.00 -6.01 -13.25
CA MET A 139 -5.28 -7.07 -12.54
C MET A 139 -6.00 -7.48 -11.25
N SER A 140 -6.52 -6.51 -10.49
CA SER A 140 -7.28 -6.77 -9.28
C SER A 140 -8.61 -7.46 -9.57
N ALA A 141 -9.34 -7.02 -10.60
CA ALA A 141 -10.60 -7.64 -11.01
C ALA A 141 -10.40 -9.09 -11.47
N TYR A 142 -9.35 -9.36 -12.24
CA TYR A 142 -9.01 -10.72 -12.65
C TYR A 142 -8.69 -11.61 -11.43
N ASN A 143 -7.83 -11.14 -10.52
CA ASN A 143 -7.50 -11.90 -9.32
C ASN A 143 -8.71 -12.10 -8.39
N THR A 144 -9.54 -11.08 -8.20
CA THR A 144 -10.81 -11.20 -7.47
C THR A 144 -11.69 -12.25 -8.14
N ALA A 145 -11.84 -12.21 -9.47
CA ALA A 145 -12.66 -13.18 -10.21
C ALA A 145 -12.14 -14.62 -10.04
N GLN A 146 -10.83 -14.86 -10.01
CA GLN A 146 -10.26 -16.19 -9.74
C GLN A 146 -10.70 -16.74 -8.37
N HIS A 147 -10.88 -15.88 -7.35
CA HIS A 147 -11.38 -16.30 -6.02
C HIS A 147 -12.87 -16.72 -6.00
N PHE A 148 -13.64 -16.32 -7.02
CA PHE A 148 -15.04 -16.71 -7.17
C PHE A 148 -15.23 -17.84 -8.20
N PHE A 149 -14.40 -17.88 -9.24
CA PHE A 149 -14.52 -18.78 -10.40
C PHE A 149 -13.21 -19.55 -10.69
N PRO A 150 -12.65 -20.29 -9.71
CA PRO A 150 -11.35 -20.93 -9.87
C PRO A 150 -11.34 -22.06 -10.91
N ALA A 151 -12.49 -22.69 -11.18
CA ALA A 151 -12.60 -23.75 -12.19
C ALA A 151 -12.46 -23.22 -13.63
N GLN A 152 -12.83 -21.95 -13.85
CA GLN A 152 -12.83 -21.32 -15.17
C GLN A 152 -11.57 -20.48 -15.40
N LEU A 153 -11.08 -19.80 -14.36
CA LEU A 153 -10.00 -18.81 -14.47
C LEU A 153 -8.66 -19.28 -13.88
N GLY A 154 -8.60 -20.54 -13.43
CA GLY A 154 -7.49 -21.07 -12.66
C GLY A 154 -7.58 -20.69 -11.18
N ALA A 155 -7.01 -21.55 -10.33
CA ALA A 155 -6.99 -21.30 -8.89
C ALA A 155 -6.12 -20.06 -8.60
N PRO A 156 -6.63 -19.08 -7.83
CA PRO A 156 -5.81 -17.96 -7.39
C PRO A 156 -4.74 -18.48 -6.43
N PHE A 157 -3.74 -17.64 -6.17
CA PHE A 157 -2.85 -17.81 -5.03
C PHE A 157 -3.69 -18.00 -3.75
N ARG A 158 -3.63 -19.20 -3.17
CA ARG A 158 -4.35 -19.54 -1.94
C ARG A 158 -3.42 -20.31 -1.01
N SER A 159 -3.22 -19.78 0.19
CA SER A 159 -2.50 -20.50 1.23
C SER A 159 -3.15 -21.87 1.49
N PRO A 160 -2.36 -22.94 1.64
CA PRO A 160 -2.88 -24.25 2.03
C PRO A 160 -3.50 -24.27 3.43
N VAL A 161 -3.15 -23.30 4.29
CA VAL A 161 -3.63 -23.21 5.67
C VAL A 161 -4.31 -21.85 5.89
N PRO A 162 -5.66 -21.79 5.93
CA PRO A 162 -6.38 -20.54 6.16
C PRO A 162 -6.21 -20.03 7.60
N MET A 163 -6.43 -18.72 7.79
CA MET A 163 -6.40 -18.13 9.13
C MET A 163 -7.59 -18.56 10.00
N THR A 164 -7.34 -18.80 11.28
CA THR A 164 -8.38 -18.99 12.31
C THR A 164 -9.15 -17.68 12.54
N PRO A 165 -10.38 -17.72 13.12
CA PRO A 165 -11.12 -16.50 13.44
C PRO A 165 -10.34 -15.53 14.34
N ALA A 166 -9.59 -16.04 15.32
CA ALA A 166 -8.73 -15.23 16.18
C ALA A 166 -7.60 -14.55 15.39
N GLN A 167 -6.95 -15.27 14.48
CA GLN A 167 -5.93 -14.69 13.60
C GLN A 167 -6.52 -13.61 12.70
N LYS A 168 -7.72 -13.79 12.14
CA LYS A 168 -8.40 -12.77 11.35
C LYS A 168 -8.72 -11.52 12.17
N LEU A 169 -9.16 -11.67 13.41
CA LEU A 169 -9.42 -10.55 14.31
C LEU A 169 -8.13 -9.78 14.61
N VAL A 170 -7.05 -10.47 15.00
CA VAL A 170 -5.74 -9.87 15.25
C VAL A 170 -5.22 -9.15 14.01
N THR A 171 -5.30 -9.78 12.84
CA THR A 171 -4.93 -9.16 11.56
C THR A 171 -5.77 -7.92 11.27
N GLY A 172 -7.08 -7.97 11.48
CA GLY A 172 -7.97 -6.84 11.27
C GLY A 172 -7.62 -5.66 12.19
N VAL A 173 -7.38 -5.92 13.48
CA VAL A 173 -6.96 -4.90 14.45
C VAL A 173 -5.60 -4.32 14.07
N ALA A 174 -4.61 -5.16 13.72
CA ALA A 174 -3.28 -4.71 13.31
C ALA A 174 -3.34 -3.86 12.03
N TYR A 175 -4.12 -4.29 11.04
CA TYR A 175 -4.33 -3.56 9.80
C TYR A 175 -4.97 -2.19 10.05
N MET A 176 -6.07 -2.14 10.83
CA MET A 176 -6.75 -0.88 11.15
C MET A 176 -5.85 0.06 11.97
N GLY A 177 -5.09 -0.50 12.92
CA GLY A 177 -4.11 0.27 13.70
C GLY A 177 -3.02 0.86 12.82
N LEU A 178 -2.50 0.09 11.87
CA LEU A 178 -1.47 0.55 10.93
C LEU A 178 -1.99 1.63 9.99
N VAL A 179 -3.16 1.41 9.37
CA VAL A 179 -3.81 2.43 8.51
C VAL A 179 -4.07 3.71 9.30
N GLY A 180 -4.64 3.60 10.51
CA GLY A 180 -4.92 4.74 11.38
C GLY A 180 -3.66 5.50 11.79
N ALA A 181 -2.60 4.79 12.17
CA ALA A 181 -1.33 5.40 12.55
C ALA A 181 -0.68 6.15 11.38
N LEU A 182 -0.65 5.54 10.18
CA LEU A 182 -0.08 6.17 8.99
C LEU A 182 -0.90 7.38 8.54
N ALA A 183 -2.23 7.29 8.55
CA ALA A 183 -3.10 8.40 8.19
C ALA A 183 -2.94 9.57 9.16
N ALA A 184 -2.91 9.30 10.47
CA ALA A 184 -2.69 10.33 11.48
C ALA A 184 -1.30 10.98 11.37
N ALA A 185 -0.25 10.18 11.11
CA ALA A 185 1.09 10.69 10.91
C ALA A 185 1.20 11.57 9.65
N GLN A 186 0.54 11.16 8.56
CA GLN A 186 0.49 11.95 7.33
C GLN A 186 -0.24 13.27 7.54
N ASP A 187 -1.40 13.24 8.19
CA ASP A 187 -2.18 14.44 8.48
C ASP A 187 -1.38 15.42 9.34
N ALA A 188 -0.77 14.94 10.43
CA ALA A 188 0.12 15.75 11.28
C ALA A 188 1.28 16.37 10.48
N ASN A 189 1.87 15.63 9.55
CA ASN A 189 2.95 16.14 8.70
C ASN A 189 2.47 17.20 7.69
N ARG A 190 1.23 17.11 7.20
CA ARG A 190 0.64 18.06 6.23
C ARG A 190 0.29 19.41 6.82
N LEU A 191 -0.09 19.47 8.09
CA LEU A 191 -0.51 20.73 8.73
C LEU A 191 0.60 21.79 8.73
N GLU A 192 1.87 21.38 8.67
CA GLU A 192 3.03 22.28 8.70
C GLU A 192 3.76 22.37 7.36
N LEU A 193 3.20 21.75 6.31
CA LEU A 193 3.69 21.88 4.94
C LEU A 193 3.21 23.22 4.37
N LYS A 194 4.14 24.15 4.17
CA LYS A 194 3.83 25.44 3.52
C LYS A 194 3.39 25.18 2.09
N LYS A 195 2.29 25.82 1.67
CA LYS A 195 1.89 25.82 0.25
C LYS A 195 3.00 26.48 -0.57
N PRO A 196 3.39 25.92 -1.72
CA PRO A 196 4.40 26.55 -2.57
C PRO A 196 3.92 27.96 -2.96
N PRO A 197 4.81 28.97 -2.98
CA PRO A 197 4.45 30.31 -3.40
C PRO A 197 3.96 30.27 -4.86
N ILE A 198 2.83 30.91 -5.13
CA ILE A 198 2.29 31.06 -6.48
C ILE A 198 3.29 31.93 -7.25
N PRO A 199 3.86 31.44 -8.38
CA PRO A 199 4.76 32.28 -9.16
C PRO A 199 4.01 33.53 -9.64
N PRO A 200 4.63 34.73 -9.68
CA PRO A 200 3.93 36.00 -9.94
C PRO A 200 3.11 36.01 -11.24
N GLN A 201 3.60 35.29 -12.25
CA GLN A 201 2.93 35.09 -13.54
C GLN A 201 1.58 34.36 -13.45
N TYR A 202 1.25 33.74 -12.30
CA TYR A 202 -0.03 33.07 -12.04
C TYR A 202 -0.94 33.85 -11.08
N GLU A 203 -0.43 34.92 -10.44
CA GLU A 203 -1.28 35.81 -9.62
C GLU A 203 -2.25 36.62 -10.50
N GLU A 204 -1.84 37.03 -11.70
CA GLU A 204 -2.67 37.76 -12.67
C GLU A 204 -3.89 36.94 -13.14
N TYR A 205 -3.83 35.61 -13.05
CA TYR A 205 -4.92 34.71 -13.44
C TYR A 205 -5.86 34.34 -12.27
N GLY A 206 -5.73 34.97 -11.10
CA GLY A 206 -6.62 34.72 -9.96
C GLY A 206 -6.49 33.31 -9.35
N VAL A 207 -5.35 32.63 -9.56
CA VAL A 207 -5.13 31.24 -9.16
C VAL A 207 -5.07 31.07 -7.63
N SER A 208 -5.01 32.17 -6.87
CA SER A 208 -5.01 32.16 -5.40
C SER A 208 -6.26 31.53 -4.77
N GLU A 209 -7.39 31.46 -5.48
CA GLU A 209 -8.63 30.83 -4.97
C GLU A 209 -8.70 29.31 -5.17
N PHE A 210 -7.76 28.73 -5.93
CA PHE A 210 -7.83 27.32 -6.36
C PHE A 210 -6.76 26.40 -5.75
N VAL A 211 -5.93 26.91 -4.83
CA VAL A 211 -4.87 26.15 -4.11
C VAL A 211 -5.11 26.16 -2.62
#